data_AF-A0A0S3QQY9-F1
#
_entry.id   AF-A0A0S3QQY9-F1
#
_cell.length_a   1.000
_cell.length_b   1.000
_cell.length_c   1.000
_cell.angle_alpha   90.00
_cell.angle_beta   90.00
_cell.angle_gamma   90.00
#
_symmetry.space_group_name_H-M   'P 1'
#
loop_
_entity.id
_entity.type
_entity.pdbx_description
1 polymer ?
#
loop_
_entity_poly.entity_id
_entity_poly.type
_entity_poly.pdbx_seq_one_letter_code
_entity_poly.pdbx_strand_id
1 'polypeptide(L)' 'ANPADPAKSAIIATDKKGGLLVYDLDCKPLQYLADGKM' A
#
# COMPACT_ATOMS: atom_id res chain seq x y z
N ALA A 1 -11.21 -4.82 -0.16
CA ALA A 1 -10.70 -6.22 -0.17
C ALA A 1 -10.75 -6.73 -1.61
N ASN A 2 -9.80 -7.58 -2.01
CA ASN A 2 -9.81 -8.23 -3.31
C ASN A 2 -10.97 -9.25 -3.36
N PRO A 3 -11.95 -9.10 -4.27
CA PRO A 3 -13.14 -9.94 -4.29
C PRO A 3 -12.89 -11.36 -4.80
N ALA A 4 -11.84 -11.58 -5.61
CA ALA A 4 -11.49 -12.91 -6.14
C ALA A 4 -10.70 -13.74 -5.13
N ASP A 5 -9.89 -13.08 -4.30
CA ASP A 5 -9.08 -13.72 -3.26
C ASP A 5 -8.79 -12.70 -2.14
N PRO A 6 -9.55 -12.73 -1.03
CA PRO A 6 -9.38 -11.79 0.08
C PRO A 6 -7.97 -11.78 0.67
N ALA A 7 -7.25 -12.92 0.64
CA ALA A 7 -5.89 -13.03 1.16
C ALA A 7 -4.88 -12.22 0.33
N LYS A 8 -5.22 -11.86 -0.92
CA LYS A 8 -4.44 -10.97 -1.79
C LYS A 8 -4.88 -9.52 -1.71
N SER A 9 -5.59 -9.12 -0.66
CA SER A 9 -5.88 -7.71 -0.41
C SER A 9 -4.61 -6.97 0.00
N ALA A 10 -4.54 -5.68 -0.33
CA ALA A 10 -3.47 -4.81 0.11
C ALA A 10 -4.00 -3.72 1.05
N ILE A 11 -3.15 -3.30 1.98
CA ILE A 11 -3.38 -2.12 2.82
C ILE A 11 -2.71 -0.94 2.11
N ILE A 12 -3.48 0.11 1.84
CA ILE A 12 -2.97 1.37 1.31
C ILE A 12 -2.99 2.40 2.44
N ALA A 13 -1.84 2.97 2.72
CA ALA A 13 -1.67 4.03 3.71
C ALA A 13 -1.02 5.27 3.07
N THR A 14 -1.25 6.43 3.68
CA THR A 14 -0.59 7.67 3.30
C THR A 14 0.61 7.92 4.22
N ASP A 15 1.76 8.19 3.63
CA ASP A 15 2.86 8.87 4.29
C ASP A 15 2.66 10.37 4.06
N LYS A 16 2.22 11.06 5.12
CA LYS A 16 1.87 12.49 5.10
C LYS A 16 3.03 13.40 4.67
N LYS A 17 4.26 12.91 4.67
CA LYS A 17 5.45 13.66 4.23
C LYS A 17 6.05 13.14 2.92
N GLY A 18 5.57 12.03 2.39
CA GLY A 18 6.36 11.25 1.44
C GLY A 18 5.61 10.45 0.39
N GLY A 19 4.30 10.19 0.50
CA GLY A 19 3.53 9.54 -0.56
C GLY A 19 2.61 8.41 -0.10
N LEU A 20 2.60 7.32 -0.86
CA LEU A 20 1.73 6.15 -0.65
C LEU A 20 2.57 4.93 -0.26
N LEU A 21 2.12 4.25 0.79
CA LEU A 21 2.69 2.99 1.25
C LEU A 21 1.70 1.87 0.94
N VAL A 22 2.22 0.74 0.45
CA VAL A 22 1.44 -0.46 0.14
C VAL A 22 2.01 -1.65 0.89
N TYR A 23 1.15 -2.35 1.63
CA TYR A 23 1.50 -3.54 2.41
C TYR A 23 0.58 -4.71 2.08
N ASP A 24 1.05 -5.92 2.34
CA ASP A 24 0.18 -7.09 2.48
C ASP A 24 -0.53 -7.10 3.85
N LEU A 25 -1.34 -8.14 4.07
CA LEU A 25 -2.11 -8.31 5.31
C LEU A 25 -1.26 -8.72 6.52
N ASP A 26 -0.03 -9.20 6.29
CA ASP A 26 0.95 -9.53 7.34
C ASP A 26 1.86 -8.33 7.67
N CYS A 27 1.48 -7.12 7.23
CA CYS A 27 2.22 -5.87 7.39
C CYS A 27 3.60 -5.87 6.72
N LYS A 28 3.83 -6.71 5.72
CA LYS A 28 5.06 -6.69 4.92
C LYS A 28 4.96 -5.64 3.82
N PRO A 29 6.00 -4.81 3.60
CA PRO A 29 5.98 -3.81 2.55
C PRO A 29 6.00 -4.48 1.17
N LEU A 30 5.09 -4.04 0.31
CA LEU A 30 5.01 -4.45 -1.10
C LEU A 30 5.54 -3.36 -2.03
N GLN A 31 5.20 -2.10 -1.76
CA GLN A 31 5.61 -0.95 -2.56
C GLN A 31 5.62 0.34 -1.73
N TYR A 32 6.54 1.24 -2.09
CA TYR A 32 6.43 2.65 -1.77
C TYR A 32 6.33 3.45 -3.07
N LEU A 33 5.34 4.32 -3.14
CA LEU A 33 5.19 5.29 -4.22
C LEU A 33 5.40 6.67 -3.61
N ALA A 34 6.54 7.29 -3.93
CA ALA A 34 6.83 8.64 -3.48
C ALA A 34 5.74 9.61 -3.96
N ASP A 35 5.42 10.60 -3.14
CA ASP A 35 4.51 11.70 -3.49
C ASP A 35 5.08 12.37 -4.74
N GLY A 36 4.23 12.50 -5.76
CA GLY A 36 4.60 12.84 -7.12
C GLY A 36 4.95 14.31 -7.30
N LYS A 37 5.79 14.88 -6.43
CA LYS A 37 6.45 16.15 -6.73
C LYS A 37 7.35 15.97 -7.95
N MET A 38 6.81 16.40 -9.10
CA MET A 38 7.57 16.85 -10.27
C MET A 38 8.41 18.07 -9.90
#